data_AF-U1ZVR4-F1
#
_entry.id   AF-U1ZVR4-F1
#
_cell.length_a   1.000
_cell.length_b   1.000
_cell.length_c   1.000
_cell.angle_alpha   90.00
_cell.angle_beta   90.00
_cell.angle_gamma   90.00
#
_symmetry.space_group_name_H-M   'P 1'
#
loop_
_entity.id
_entity.type
_entity.pdbx_description
1 polymer ?
#
loop_
_entity_poly.entity_id
_entity_poly.type
_entity_poly.pdbx_seq_one_letter_code
_entity_poly.pdbx_strand_id
1 'polypeptide(L)'
;MCELLGMSANVPTDIVFSFTGLMQRGGRTGPHRDGWGIGFYEGRGLRLFQDPRASSESEVAQLVQRYPIKSEVVIGHIRQANVGQVCLANTHPFVRELWGRNWCFAHNGQLTGLVGATSFYRPVGDTDSEAAFCDLLNRVRRAFPEPVSVEMLLPVLVAACASYRQLGVFNCLLSDGDWLFSFCSSKLAHITRRAPFGPAQLKDADLKVDFQAETTPNDVVTVIATEPLTDNEQWTLYQPGEWRLWRRGECIADGKA
;
A
#
# COMPACT_ATOMS: atom_id res chain seq x y z
N MET A 1 -2.70 15.27 -4.15
CA MET A 1 -2.80 14.29 -3.06
C MET A 1 -1.98 13.08 -3.47
N CYS A 2 -1.23 12.43 -2.57
CA CYS A 2 -0.54 11.18 -2.91
C CYS A 2 -1.53 10.09 -3.33
N GLU A 3 -1.04 8.99 -3.90
CA GLU A 3 -1.87 7.83 -4.22
C GLU A 3 -1.31 6.54 -3.63
N LEU A 4 -2.21 5.71 -3.10
CA LEU A 4 -1.95 4.37 -2.60
C LEU A 4 -2.40 3.33 -3.62
N LEU A 5 -1.63 2.25 -3.71
CA LEU A 5 -2.00 1.00 -4.39
C LEU A 5 -1.65 -0.18 -3.49
N GLY A 6 -2.58 -1.11 -3.31
CA GLY A 6 -2.38 -2.35 -2.61
C GLY A 6 -2.90 -3.52 -3.42
N MET A 7 -2.28 -4.68 -3.28
CA MET A 7 -2.81 -5.94 -3.81
C MET A 7 -2.69 -7.04 -2.77
N SER A 8 -3.73 -7.85 -2.63
CA SER A 8 -3.70 -9.16 -1.98
C SER A 8 -4.26 -10.19 -2.94
N ALA A 9 -3.54 -11.30 -3.16
CA ALA A 9 -3.94 -12.35 -4.08
C ALA A 9 -3.65 -13.73 -3.50
N ASN A 10 -4.45 -14.74 -3.87
CA ASN A 10 -4.25 -16.13 -3.44
C ASN A 10 -3.19 -16.89 -4.25
N VAL A 11 -2.73 -16.31 -5.36
CA VAL A 11 -1.66 -16.82 -6.22
C VAL A 11 -0.75 -15.65 -6.61
N PRO A 12 0.53 -15.89 -6.97
CA PRO A 12 1.41 -14.84 -7.49
C PRO A 12 0.83 -14.20 -8.75
N THR A 13 0.30 -12.98 -8.62
CA THR A 13 -0.37 -12.25 -9.71
C THR A 13 0.52 -11.14 -10.24
N ASP A 14 0.46 -10.92 -11.56
CA ASP A 14 1.17 -9.82 -12.22
C ASP A 14 0.54 -8.47 -11.86
N ILE A 15 1.34 -7.54 -11.32
CA ILE A 15 0.90 -6.20 -10.93
C ILE A 15 1.27 -5.12 -11.96
N VAL A 16 2.01 -5.43 -13.02
CA VAL A 16 2.51 -4.46 -14.01
C VAL A 16 1.35 -3.64 -14.58
N PHE A 17 0.17 -4.23 -14.78
CA PHE A 17 -1.02 -3.50 -15.22
C PHE A 17 -1.45 -2.41 -14.24
N SER A 18 -1.77 -2.78 -12.99
CA SER A 18 -2.21 -1.84 -11.96
C SER A 18 -1.15 -0.81 -11.64
N PHE A 19 0.12 -1.22 -11.64
CA PHE A 19 1.25 -0.34 -11.44
C PHE A 19 1.43 0.64 -12.61
N THR A 20 1.26 0.21 -13.86
CA THR A 20 1.32 1.10 -15.02
C THR A 20 0.24 2.16 -14.95
N GLY A 21 -0.99 1.80 -14.56
CA GLY A 21 -2.08 2.75 -14.34
C GLY A 21 -1.73 3.78 -13.27
N LEU A 22 -1.21 3.32 -12.13
CA LEU A 22 -0.71 4.19 -11.07
C LEU A 22 0.39 5.13 -11.62
N MET A 23 1.41 4.59 -12.30
CA MET A 23 2.55 5.35 -12.81
C MET A 23 2.20 6.48 -13.80
N GLN A 24 1.09 6.37 -14.55
CA GLN A 24 0.64 7.48 -15.40
C GLN A 24 0.28 8.71 -14.57
N ARG A 25 -0.32 8.50 -13.40
CA ARG A 25 -0.68 9.58 -12.46
C ARG A 25 0.56 10.26 -11.85
N GLY A 26 1.71 9.57 -11.85
CA GLY A 26 3.03 10.06 -11.41
C GLY A 26 3.74 10.99 -12.41
N GLY A 27 3.04 11.99 -12.93
CA GLY A 27 3.64 13.10 -13.68
C GLY A 27 3.27 13.20 -15.16
N ARG A 28 2.60 12.17 -15.74
CA ARG A 28 2.12 12.20 -17.13
C ARG A 28 0.66 12.68 -17.23
N THR A 29 -0.24 12.14 -16.42
CA THR A 29 -1.66 12.52 -16.38
C THR A 29 -2.06 13.22 -15.08
N GLY A 30 -1.28 13.08 -14.01
CA GLY A 30 -1.48 13.74 -12.71
C GLY A 30 -0.34 14.69 -12.32
N PRO A 31 -0.53 15.54 -11.30
CA PRO A 31 0.46 16.54 -10.87
C PRO A 31 1.63 15.96 -10.05
N HIS A 32 1.66 14.64 -9.82
CA HIS A 32 2.53 14.01 -8.83
C HIS A 32 3.93 13.75 -9.39
N ARG A 33 4.93 14.54 -9.00
CA ARG A 33 6.31 14.45 -9.50
C ARG A 33 7.35 14.16 -8.42
N ASP A 34 6.91 13.94 -7.19
CA ASP A 34 7.77 14.00 -6.00
C ASP A 34 8.17 12.62 -5.47
N GLY A 35 8.21 11.64 -6.37
CA GLY A 35 8.69 10.29 -6.12
C GLY A 35 7.61 9.22 -6.14
N TRP A 36 8.06 7.98 -6.23
CA TRP A 36 7.22 6.80 -6.22
C TRP A 36 7.97 5.62 -5.60
N GLY A 37 7.23 4.62 -5.17
CA GLY A 37 7.82 3.35 -4.77
C GLY A 37 6.83 2.20 -4.79
N ILE A 38 7.38 0.99 -4.86
CA ILE A 38 6.64 -0.27 -4.83
C ILE A 38 7.44 -1.29 -4.02
N GLY A 39 6.74 -1.92 -3.07
CA GLY A 39 7.19 -3.08 -2.33
C GLY A 39 6.34 -4.29 -2.69
N PHE A 40 6.97 -5.42 -2.99
CA PHE A 40 6.26 -6.67 -3.27
C PHE A 40 7.00 -7.89 -2.72
N TYR A 41 6.22 -8.87 -2.25
CA TYR A 41 6.74 -10.03 -1.54
C TYR A 41 6.99 -11.23 -2.47
N GLU A 42 8.13 -11.89 -2.27
CA GLU A 42 8.47 -13.20 -2.84
C GLU A 42 8.66 -14.18 -1.67
N GLY A 43 7.58 -14.87 -1.29
CA GLY A 43 7.52 -15.58 -0.03
C GLY A 43 7.66 -14.60 1.15
N ARG A 44 8.71 -14.77 1.97
CA ARG A 44 9.03 -13.85 3.08
C ARG A 44 9.99 -12.73 2.69
N GLY A 45 10.60 -12.82 1.50
CA GLY A 45 11.44 -11.76 0.96
C GLY A 45 10.59 -10.58 0.50
N LEU A 46 11.13 -9.36 0.62
CA LEU A 46 10.50 -8.15 0.11
C LEU A 46 11.47 -7.48 -0.87
N ARG A 47 11.02 -7.25 -2.10
CA ARG A 47 11.71 -6.35 -3.03
C ARG A 47 11.12 -4.96 -2.91
N LEU A 48 11.98 -3.96 -2.84
CA LEU A 48 11.61 -2.55 -2.71
C LEU A 48 12.28 -1.76 -3.83
N PHE A 49 11.49 -1.10 -4.66
CA PHE A 49 11.96 -0.15 -5.66
C PHE A 49 11.39 1.22 -5.34
N GLN A 50 12.24 2.24 -5.33
CA GLN A 50 11.88 3.60 -4.98
C GLN A 50 12.71 4.58 -5.80
N ASP A 51 12.10 5.68 -6.18
CA ASP A 51 12.80 6.80 -6.79
C ASP A 51 12.16 8.10 -6.30
N PRO A 52 12.94 9.06 -5.77
CA PRO A 52 12.43 10.39 -5.44
C PRO A 52 12.09 11.24 -6.67
N ARG A 53 12.53 10.85 -7.88
CA ARG A 53 12.14 11.50 -9.14
C ARG A 53 10.73 11.10 -9.56
N ALA A 54 10.11 11.93 -10.40
CA ALA A 54 8.85 11.59 -11.05
C ALA A 54 8.95 10.24 -11.78
N SER A 55 7.91 9.42 -11.71
CA SER A 55 7.94 8.08 -12.33
C SER A 55 8.08 8.14 -13.85
N SER A 56 7.60 9.20 -14.49
CA SER A 56 7.75 9.42 -15.94
C SER A 56 9.20 9.59 -16.41
N GLU A 57 10.12 9.96 -15.51
CA GLU A 57 11.53 10.23 -15.80
C GLU A 57 12.48 9.25 -15.09
N SER A 58 11.91 8.23 -14.44
CA SER A 58 12.66 7.26 -13.64
C SER A 58 13.02 6.02 -14.46
N GLU A 59 14.32 5.79 -14.64
CA GLU A 59 14.84 4.54 -15.22
C GLU A 59 14.49 3.33 -14.35
N VAL A 60 14.37 3.53 -13.03
CA VAL A 60 13.90 2.49 -12.11
C VAL A 60 12.43 2.12 -12.43
N ALA A 61 11.60 3.10 -12.79
CA ALA A 61 10.20 2.82 -13.15
C ALA A 61 10.12 2.05 -14.46
N GLN A 62 10.94 2.42 -15.45
CA GLN A 62 11.05 1.68 -16.71
C GLN A 62 11.52 0.24 -16.50
N LEU A 63 12.48 0.02 -15.60
CA LEU A 63 12.94 -1.32 -15.23
C LEU A 63 11.80 -2.13 -14.62
N VAL A 64 11.07 -1.55 -13.65
CA VAL A 64 9.93 -2.19 -12.98
C VAL A 64 8.81 -2.53 -13.98
N GLN A 65 8.54 -1.68 -14.96
CA GLN A 65 7.55 -1.96 -16.02
C GLN A 65 7.96 -3.11 -16.96
N ARG A 66 9.26 -3.36 -17.12
CA ARG A 66 9.79 -4.46 -17.95
C ARG A 66 10.01 -5.74 -17.16
N TYR A 67 9.98 -5.67 -15.83
CA TYR A 67 10.21 -6.82 -14.96
C TYR A 67 8.86 -7.52 -14.71
N PRO A 68 8.74 -8.84 -14.96
CA PRO A 68 7.53 -9.59 -14.64
C PRO A 68 7.41 -9.73 -13.12
N ILE A 69 6.67 -8.82 -12.49
CA ILE A 69 6.47 -8.80 -11.04
C ILE A 69 5.25 -9.65 -10.71
N LYS A 70 5.46 -10.87 -10.22
CA LYS A 70 4.40 -11.71 -9.67
C LYS A 70 4.51 -11.77 -8.15
N SER A 71 3.45 -11.41 -7.45
CA SER A 71 3.41 -11.37 -5.98
C SER A 71 2.01 -11.68 -5.45
N GLU A 72 1.94 -12.22 -4.24
CA GLU A 72 0.67 -12.36 -3.49
C GLU A 72 0.32 -11.08 -2.72
N VAL A 73 1.31 -10.26 -2.35
CA VAL A 73 1.09 -8.99 -1.66
C VAL A 73 1.95 -7.88 -2.24
N VAL A 74 1.32 -6.74 -2.55
CA VAL A 74 2.00 -5.55 -3.08
C VAL A 74 1.51 -4.31 -2.35
N ILE A 75 2.43 -3.39 -2.08
CA ILE A 75 2.14 -2.03 -1.62
C ILE A 75 2.91 -1.05 -2.51
N GLY A 76 2.18 -0.17 -3.20
CA GLY A 76 2.71 0.91 -4.02
C GLY A 76 2.25 2.27 -3.50
N HIS A 77 3.06 3.29 -3.80
CA HIS A 77 2.76 4.66 -3.45
C HIS A 77 3.31 5.63 -4.51
N ILE A 78 2.51 6.62 -4.89
CA ILE A 78 2.94 7.80 -5.65
C ILE A 78 2.89 9.00 -4.74
N ARG A 79 4.04 9.66 -4.59
CA ARG A 79 4.22 10.80 -3.72
C ARG A 79 3.95 12.10 -4.45
N GLN A 80 3.20 12.97 -3.77
CA GLN A 80 3.20 14.40 -3.97
C GLN A 80 3.63 15.03 -2.65
N ALA A 81 4.81 15.63 -2.63
CA ALA A 81 5.48 16.02 -1.39
C ALA A 81 4.80 17.26 -0.79
N ASN A 82 4.15 17.08 0.36
CA ASN A 82 3.64 18.16 1.19
C ASN A 82 4.51 18.39 2.45
N VAL A 83 5.20 17.34 2.92
CA VAL A 83 6.06 17.33 4.13
C VAL A 83 7.35 16.56 3.84
N GLY A 84 8.45 17.06 4.40
CA GLY A 84 9.80 16.51 4.23
C GLY A 84 10.42 16.79 2.87
N GLN A 85 11.75 16.78 2.79
CA GLN A 85 12.44 16.98 1.52
C GLN A 85 12.13 15.84 0.52
N VAL A 86 12.23 16.13 -0.77
CA VAL A 86 12.14 15.12 -1.83
C VAL A 86 13.47 14.37 -1.89
N CYS A 87 13.55 13.26 -1.17
CA CYS A 87 14.73 12.39 -1.10
C CYS A 87 14.30 10.95 -0.85
N LEU A 88 15.20 9.99 -1.11
CA LEU A 88 14.92 8.56 -0.99
C LEU A 88 14.45 8.15 0.42
N ALA A 89 15.06 8.72 1.47
CA ALA A 89 14.70 8.42 2.86
C ALA A 89 13.27 8.84 3.23
N ASN A 90 12.66 9.72 2.43
CA ASN A 90 11.29 10.22 2.61
C ASN A 90 10.31 9.64 1.57
N THR A 91 10.76 8.69 0.76
CA THR A 91 9.94 8.05 -0.26
C THR A 91 9.30 6.80 0.33
N HIS A 92 7.99 6.65 0.12
CA HIS A 92 7.22 5.44 0.49
C HIS A 92 7.44 4.31 -0.53
N PRO A 93 7.08 3.05 -0.19
CA PRO A 93 6.72 2.58 1.14
C PRO A 93 7.94 2.43 2.06
N PHE A 94 7.72 2.52 3.37
CA PHE A 94 8.75 2.28 4.39
C PHE A 94 8.80 0.82 4.79
N VAL A 95 10.01 0.32 5.10
CA VAL A 95 10.22 -1.08 5.50
C VAL A 95 10.99 -1.16 6.81
N ARG A 96 10.53 -2.01 7.72
CA ARG A 96 11.25 -2.39 8.96
C ARG A 96 11.02 -3.86 9.27
N GLU A 97 12.01 -4.49 9.87
CA GLU A 97 11.88 -5.87 10.34
C GLU A 97 11.22 -5.91 11.73
N LEU A 98 10.21 -6.75 11.89
CA LEU A 98 9.63 -7.14 13.18
C LEU A 98 9.29 -8.64 13.13
N TRP A 99 9.75 -9.39 14.14
CA TRP A 99 9.50 -10.84 14.31
C TRP A 99 9.99 -11.74 13.17
N GLY A 100 11.14 -11.41 12.59
CA GLY A 100 11.73 -12.09 11.44
C GLY A 100 10.97 -11.84 10.13
N ARG A 101 10.14 -10.79 10.05
CA ARG A 101 9.37 -10.44 8.86
C ARG A 101 9.60 -8.99 8.46
N ASN A 102 9.67 -8.73 7.16
CA ASN A 102 9.67 -7.37 6.65
C ASN A 102 8.25 -6.82 6.72
N TRP A 103 8.05 -5.74 7.47
CA TRP A 103 6.81 -4.98 7.50
C TRP A 103 6.95 -3.81 6.54
N CYS A 104 6.01 -3.69 5.60
CA CYS A 104 5.96 -2.68 4.56
C CYS A 104 4.76 -1.77 4.79
N PHE A 105 4.96 -0.45 4.74
CA PHE A 105 3.95 0.55 5.09
C PHE A 105 3.91 1.71 4.10
N ALA A 106 2.70 2.08 3.67
CA ALA A 106 2.44 3.29 2.89
C ALA A 106 1.34 4.12 3.54
N HIS A 107 1.51 5.44 3.53
CA HIS A 107 0.57 6.39 4.13
C HIS A 107 0.29 7.53 3.17
N ASN A 108 -0.99 7.84 2.97
CA ASN A 108 -1.47 8.99 2.23
C ASN A 108 -2.29 9.91 3.14
N GLY A 109 -1.72 11.07 3.42
CA GLY A 109 -2.29 12.06 4.30
C GLY A 109 -1.21 12.96 4.89
N GLN A 110 -1.60 13.72 5.90
CA GLN A 110 -0.71 14.59 6.65
C GLN A 110 -1.17 14.60 8.10
N LEU A 111 -0.22 14.42 9.01
CA LEU A 111 -0.42 14.42 10.45
C LEU A 111 0.24 15.65 11.07
N THR A 112 -0.43 16.22 12.07
CA THR A 112 0.09 17.36 12.83
C THR A 112 0.31 16.97 14.28
N GLY A 113 1.44 17.40 14.86
CA GLY A 113 1.73 17.14 16.28
C GLY A 113 2.09 15.68 16.62
N LEU A 114 2.33 14.82 15.62
CA LEU A 114 2.87 13.49 15.88
C LEU A 114 4.34 13.62 16.31
N VAL A 115 4.59 13.41 17.60
CA VAL A 115 5.94 13.35 18.14
C VAL A 115 6.51 11.97 17.85
N GLY A 116 7.55 11.89 17.02
CA GLY A 116 8.19 10.62 16.66
C GLY A 116 8.64 9.86 17.90
N ALA A 117 8.24 8.57 17.99
CA ALA A 117 8.63 7.73 19.11
C ALA A 117 10.16 7.55 19.15
N THR A 118 10.81 7.93 20.24
CA THR A 118 12.26 7.83 20.45
C THR A 118 12.71 6.45 20.99
N SER A 119 11.93 5.41 20.71
CA SER A 119 12.12 4.04 21.24
C SER A 119 12.98 3.19 20.28
N PHE A 120 12.62 1.92 20.11
CA PHE A 120 13.32 0.91 19.31
C PHE A 120 13.32 1.26 17.82
N TYR A 121 12.13 1.40 17.21
CA TYR A 121 12.02 1.87 15.83
C TYR A 121 12.09 3.38 15.80
N ARG A 122 12.95 3.92 14.93
CA ARG A 122 13.18 5.34 14.73
C ARG A 122 13.10 5.67 13.23
N PRO A 123 12.52 6.82 12.85
CA PRO A 123 12.53 7.27 11.47
C PRO A 123 13.97 7.57 11.03
N VAL A 124 14.25 7.33 9.75
CA VAL A 124 15.51 7.70 9.11
C VAL A 124 15.36 9.04 8.40
N GLY A 125 14.23 9.24 7.73
CA GLY A 125 13.82 10.49 7.15
C GLY A 125 13.14 11.43 8.15
N ASP A 126 12.48 12.46 7.62
CA ASP A 126 11.84 13.54 8.38
C ASP A 126 10.31 13.61 8.16
N THR A 127 9.73 12.60 7.52
CA THR A 127 8.27 12.56 7.28
C THR A 127 7.50 12.15 8.54
N ASP A 128 6.33 12.77 8.70
CA ASP A 128 5.29 12.35 9.64
C ASP A 128 4.85 10.89 9.42
N SER A 129 4.88 10.46 8.16
CA SER A 129 4.52 9.12 7.72
C SER A 129 5.45 8.05 8.30
N GLU A 130 6.78 8.25 8.21
CA GLU A 130 7.75 7.30 8.79
C GLU A 130 7.71 7.35 10.32
N ALA A 131 7.49 8.54 10.90
CA ALA A 131 7.30 8.68 12.33
C ALA A 131 6.08 7.88 12.82
N ALA A 132 4.95 7.91 12.09
CA ALA A 132 3.76 7.12 12.40
C ALA A 132 4.02 5.62 12.28
N PHE A 133 4.75 5.19 11.24
CA PHE A 133 5.11 3.79 11.08
C PHE A 133 5.97 3.28 12.24
N CYS A 134 6.99 4.05 12.63
CA CYS A 134 7.87 3.70 13.75
C CYS A 134 7.10 3.67 15.08
N ASP A 135 6.21 4.63 15.33
CA ASP A 135 5.35 4.61 16.51
C ASP A 135 4.44 3.37 16.54
N LEU A 136 3.79 3.05 15.42
CA LEU A 136 2.93 1.87 15.29
C LEU A 136 3.70 0.58 15.60
N LEU A 137 4.89 0.39 15.02
CA LEU A 137 5.71 -0.79 15.30
C LEU A 137 6.18 -0.84 16.75
N ASN A 138 6.50 0.31 17.35
CA ASN A 138 6.85 0.38 18.77
C ASN A 138 5.67 0.00 19.67
N ARG A 139 4.43 0.37 19.32
CA ARG A 139 3.21 -0.05 20.04
C ARG A 139 3.03 -1.57 19.95
N VAL A 140 3.15 -2.14 18.75
CA VAL A 140 3.05 -3.59 18.52
C VAL A 140 4.13 -4.32 19.33
N ARG A 141 5.40 -3.93 19.20
CA ARG A 141 6.52 -4.56 19.92
C ARG A 141 6.38 -4.48 21.44
N ARG A 142 5.83 -3.39 21.97
CA ARG A 142 5.60 -3.22 23.41
C ARG A 142 4.47 -4.11 23.90
N ALA A 143 3.38 -4.19 23.15
CA ALA A 143 2.23 -5.04 23.49
C ALA A 143 2.57 -6.53 23.35
N PHE A 144 3.41 -6.87 22.37
CA PHE A 144 3.75 -8.23 21.99
C PHE A 144 5.26 -8.35 21.76
N PRO A 145 6.03 -8.77 22.78
CA PRO A 145 7.48 -9.00 22.62
C PRO A 145 7.79 -10.11 21.62
N GLU A 146 6.92 -11.12 21.55
CA GLU A 146 7.00 -12.28 20.67
C GLU A 146 5.94 -12.24 19.56
N PRO A 147 6.11 -13.00 18.46
CA PRO A 147 5.13 -13.05 17.38
C PRO A 147 3.77 -13.56 17.87
N VAL A 148 2.70 -12.86 17.48
CA VAL A 148 1.31 -13.23 17.75
C VAL A 148 0.51 -13.38 16.46
N SER A 149 -0.68 -13.99 16.55
CA SER A 149 -1.59 -14.06 15.41
C SER A 149 -2.11 -12.68 15.00
N VAL A 150 -2.54 -12.53 13.76
CA VAL A 150 -3.00 -11.23 13.24
C VAL A 150 -4.26 -10.74 13.94
N GLU A 151 -5.10 -11.66 14.43
CA GLU A 151 -6.31 -11.35 15.17
C GLU A 151 -5.99 -10.72 16.52
N MET A 152 -4.89 -11.13 17.17
CA MET A 152 -4.44 -10.58 18.44
C MET A 152 -3.80 -9.19 18.28
N LEU A 153 -3.09 -8.93 17.16
CA LEU A 153 -2.46 -7.63 16.91
C LEU A 153 -3.43 -6.59 16.32
N LEU A 154 -4.53 -7.03 15.70
CA LEU A 154 -5.50 -6.17 15.03
C LEU A 154 -6.02 -5.01 15.90
N PRO A 155 -6.43 -5.21 17.18
CA PRO A 155 -6.91 -4.12 18.01
C PRO A 155 -5.86 -3.04 18.25
N VAL A 156 -4.57 -3.41 18.32
CA VAL A 156 -3.46 -2.45 18.49
C VAL A 156 -3.26 -1.63 17.22
N LEU A 157 -3.33 -2.26 16.04
CA LEU A 157 -3.26 -1.55 14.76
C LEU A 157 -4.42 -0.55 14.63
N VAL A 158 -5.65 -1.02 14.87
CA VAL A 158 -6.87 -0.21 14.76
C VAL A 158 -6.84 0.97 15.73
N ALA A 159 -6.47 0.74 17.00
CA ALA A 159 -6.35 1.81 17.99
C ALA A 159 -5.25 2.82 17.64
N ALA A 160 -4.14 2.38 17.05
CA ALA A 160 -3.09 3.27 16.57
C ALA A 160 -3.61 4.16 15.43
N CYS A 161 -4.21 3.56 14.40
CA CYS A 161 -4.80 4.31 13.28
C CYS A 161 -5.90 5.28 13.73
N ALA A 162 -6.75 4.86 14.67
CA ALA A 162 -7.78 5.70 15.28
C ALA A 162 -7.19 6.92 15.99
N SER A 163 -6.04 6.77 16.66
CA SER A 163 -5.31 7.87 17.27
C SER A 163 -4.68 8.79 16.22
N TYR A 164 -4.07 8.24 15.16
CA TYR A 164 -3.43 9.04 14.12
C TYR A 164 -4.45 9.87 13.32
N ARG A 165 -5.63 9.32 13.02
CA ARG A 165 -6.67 10.09 12.30
C ARG A 165 -7.21 11.30 13.08
N GLN A 166 -6.97 11.39 14.39
CA GLN A 166 -7.30 12.59 15.16
C GLN A 166 -6.30 13.73 14.92
N LEU A 167 -5.12 13.41 14.39
CA LEU A 167 -4.03 14.36 14.10
C LEU A 167 -4.06 14.85 12.65
N GLY A 168 -4.90 14.27 11.80
CA GLY A 168 -5.04 14.62 10.39
C GLY A 168 -5.55 13.47 9.53
N VAL A 169 -5.35 13.57 8.21
CA VAL A 169 -5.74 12.49 7.29
C VAL A 169 -4.75 11.35 7.43
N PHE A 170 -5.24 10.14 7.69
CA PHE A 170 -4.43 8.92 7.80
C PHE A 170 -5.03 7.77 6.98
N ASN A 171 -4.80 7.73 5.67
CA ASN A 171 -5.06 6.53 4.88
C ASN A 171 -3.79 5.70 4.85
N CYS A 172 -3.84 4.40 5.15
CA CYS A 172 -2.63 3.58 5.11
C CYS A 172 -2.86 2.16 4.59
N LEU A 173 -1.77 1.60 4.08
CA LEU A 173 -1.59 0.19 3.78
C LEU A 173 -0.42 -0.33 4.61
N LEU A 174 -0.58 -1.50 5.22
CA LEU A 174 0.43 -2.16 6.04
C LEU A 174 0.42 -3.65 5.77
N SER A 175 1.58 -4.28 5.66
CA SER A 175 1.68 -5.72 5.46
C SER A 175 2.98 -6.29 6.03
N ASP A 176 2.93 -7.52 6.54
CA ASP A 176 4.11 -8.33 6.90
C ASP A 176 4.48 -9.38 5.81
N GLY A 177 3.80 -9.33 4.66
CA GLY A 177 3.90 -10.26 3.54
C GLY A 177 2.85 -11.35 3.47
N ASP A 178 2.12 -11.62 4.55
CA ASP A 178 1.09 -12.67 4.61
C ASP A 178 -0.32 -12.07 4.51
N TRP A 179 -0.55 -10.96 5.20
CA TRP A 179 -1.79 -10.19 5.15
C TRP A 179 -1.52 -8.75 4.71
N LEU A 180 -2.57 -8.08 4.23
CA LEU A 180 -2.56 -6.66 3.89
C LEU A 180 -3.65 -5.95 4.69
N PHE A 181 -3.25 -5.10 5.63
CA PHE A 181 -4.13 -4.24 6.39
C PHE A 181 -4.32 -2.91 5.66
N SER A 182 -5.55 -2.43 5.62
CA SER A 182 -5.93 -1.15 5.02
C SER A 182 -6.78 -0.34 5.99
N PHE A 183 -6.52 0.96 6.10
CA PHE A 183 -7.28 1.89 6.93
C PHE A 183 -7.62 3.15 6.12
N CYS A 184 -8.87 3.60 6.21
CA CYS A 184 -9.37 4.77 5.50
C CYS A 184 -9.71 5.90 6.49
N SER A 185 -9.12 7.08 6.29
CA SER A 185 -9.54 8.32 6.96
C SER A 185 -10.28 9.27 6.02
N SER A 186 -10.05 9.20 4.72
CA SER A 186 -10.70 10.07 3.73
C SER A 186 -11.21 9.30 2.51
N LYS A 187 -10.31 8.78 1.68
CA LYS A 187 -10.64 8.09 0.43
C LYS A 187 -9.78 6.85 0.27
N LEU A 188 -10.48 5.73 0.09
CA LEU A 188 -9.90 4.46 -0.31
C LEU A 188 -11.01 3.68 -1.01
N ALA A 189 -10.63 2.83 -1.95
CA ALA A 189 -11.52 1.95 -2.69
C ALA A 189 -10.87 0.58 -2.83
N HIS A 190 -11.67 -0.46 -2.97
CA HIS A 190 -11.17 -1.77 -3.36
C HIS A 190 -12.09 -2.45 -4.36
N ILE A 191 -11.54 -3.44 -5.04
CA ILE A 191 -12.25 -4.37 -5.90
C ILE A 191 -11.65 -5.76 -5.73
N THR A 192 -12.51 -6.78 -5.64
CA THR A 192 -12.10 -8.18 -5.62
C THR A 192 -12.53 -8.84 -6.92
N ARG A 193 -11.54 -9.34 -7.67
CA ARG A 193 -11.73 -10.11 -8.90
C ARG A 193 -11.63 -11.59 -8.58
N ARG A 194 -12.62 -12.37 -9.02
CA ARG A 194 -12.71 -13.82 -8.80
C ARG A 194 -12.77 -14.52 -10.14
N ALA A 195 -11.92 -15.53 -10.35
CA ALA A 195 -11.86 -16.22 -11.62
C ALA A 195 -13.18 -16.92 -11.97
N PRO A 196 -13.53 -17.02 -13.27
CA PRO A 196 -12.91 -16.30 -14.38
C PRO A 196 -13.33 -14.82 -14.38
N PHE A 197 -12.37 -13.90 -14.49
CA PHE A 197 -12.67 -12.47 -14.67
C PHE A 197 -12.22 -11.99 -16.04
N GLY A 198 -13.04 -11.12 -16.63
CA GLY A 198 -12.81 -10.55 -17.95
C GLY A 198 -11.72 -9.46 -17.94
N PRO A 199 -11.52 -8.79 -19.08
CA PRO A 199 -10.52 -7.74 -19.21
C PRO A 199 -10.86 -6.53 -18.33
N ALA A 200 -9.83 -5.93 -17.72
CA ALA A 200 -9.98 -4.64 -17.04
C ALA A 200 -9.40 -3.52 -17.90
N GLN A 201 -10.05 -2.35 -17.85
CA GLN A 201 -9.63 -1.15 -18.56
C GLN A 201 -9.25 -0.06 -17.56
N LEU A 202 -8.02 0.43 -17.64
CA LEU A 202 -7.59 1.56 -16.81
C LEU A 202 -8.28 2.86 -17.26
N LYS A 203 -8.61 3.71 -16.28
CA LYS A 203 -9.15 5.06 -16.53
C LYS A 203 -8.11 6.01 -17.10
N ASP A 204 -6.88 5.93 -16.58
CA ASP A 204 -5.84 6.95 -16.82
C ASP A 204 -4.80 6.54 -17.87
N ALA A 205 -5.06 5.45 -18.59
CA ALA A 205 -4.23 4.96 -19.66
C ALA A 205 -5.10 4.23 -20.70
N ASP A 206 -4.78 4.36 -21.98
CA ASP A 206 -5.30 3.48 -23.04
C ASP A 206 -4.65 2.09 -22.97
N LEU A 207 -4.64 1.50 -21.77
CA LEU A 207 -4.12 0.17 -21.50
C LEU A 207 -5.27 -0.72 -21.04
N LYS A 208 -5.52 -1.77 -21.83
CA LYS A 208 -6.44 -2.85 -21.51
C LYS A 208 -5.61 -4.11 -21.29
N VAL A 209 -5.85 -4.80 -20.19
CA VAL A 209 -5.26 -6.12 -19.96
C VAL A 209 -6.35 -7.14 -19.85
N ASP A 210 -6.22 -8.17 -20.68
CA ASP A 210 -6.99 -9.38 -20.56
C ASP A 210 -6.28 -10.31 -19.57
N PHE A 211 -6.91 -10.54 -18.43
CA PHE A 211 -6.36 -11.42 -17.39
C PHE A 211 -6.60 -12.90 -17.68
N GLN A 212 -7.46 -13.25 -18.65
CA GLN A 212 -7.87 -14.64 -18.87
C GLN A 212 -6.70 -15.58 -19.19
N ALA A 213 -5.64 -15.10 -19.83
CA ALA A 213 -4.48 -15.91 -20.20
C ALA A 213 -3.53 -16.20 -19.02
N GLU A 214 -3.61 -15.45 -17.92
CA GLU A 214 -2.67 -15.51 -16.79
C GLU A 214 -3.33 -16.01 -15.49
N THR A 215 -4.63 -16.31 -15.52
CA THR A 215 -5.39 -16.72 -14.33
C THR A 215 -5.64 -18.23 -14.25
N THR A 216 -5.64 -18.78 -13.04
CA THR A 216 -6.21 -20.11 -12.78
C THR A 216 -7.71 -20.01 -12.47
N PRO A 217 -8.48 -21.11 -12.54
CA PRO A 217 -9.92 -21.10 -12.25
C PRO A 217 -10.31 -20.67 -10.83
N ASN A 218 -9.36 -20.60 -9.90
CA ASN A 218 -9.60 -20.30 -8.49
C ASN A 218 -8.99 -18.96 -8.05
N ASP A 219 -8.49 -18.13 -8.98
CA ASP A 219 -7.80 -16.90 -8.61
C ASP A 219 -8.74 -15.91 -7.92
N VAL A 220 -8.26 -15.34 -6.83
CA VAL A 220 -8.91 -14.27 -6.08
C VAL A 220 -7.88 -13.18 -5.87
N VAL A 221 -8.14 -12.02 -6.47
CA VAL A 221 -7.24 -10.87 -6.45
C VAL A 221 -8.01 -9.66 -5.99
N THR A 222 -7.63 -9.11 -4.84
CA THR A 222 -8.14 -7.82 -4.36
C THR A 222 -7.12 -6.73 -4.61
N VAL A 223 -7.57 -5.66 -5.28
CA VAL A 223 -6.82 -4.42 -5.45
C VAL A 223 -7.43 -3.35 -4.54
N ILE A 224 -6.57 -2.60 -3.85
CA ILE A 224 -6.94 -1.44 -3.04
C ILE A 224 -6.27 -0.21 -3.66
N ALA A 225 -6.99 0.90 -3.80
CA ALA A 225 -6.45 2.13 -4.35
C ALA A 225 -7.05 3.36 -3.64
N THR A 226 -6.39 4.52 -3.72
CA THR A 226 -6.97 5.78 -3.20
C THR A 226 -8.28 6.13 -3.89
N GLU A 227 -8.35 5.95 -5.22
CA GLU A 227 -9.57 6.08 -6.02
C GLU A 227 -9.65 4.95 -7.05
N PRO A 228 -10.86 4.55 -7.49
CA PRO A 228 -11.05 3.51 -8.50
C PRO A 228 -10.19 3.70 -9.75
N LEU A 229 -9.42 2.67 -10.12
CA LEU A 229 -8.49 2.71 -11.27
C LEU A 229 -9.14 2.34 -12.62
N THR A 230 -10.32 1.73 -12.60
CA THR A 230 -11.04 1.26 -13.79
C THR A 230 -12.45 1.84 -13.83
N ASP A 231 -13.00 2.01 -15.02
CA ASP A 231 -14.35 2.55 -15.30
C ASP A 231 -15.37 1.47 -15.66
N ASN A 232 -14.89 0.34 -16.17
CA ASN A 232 -15.70 -0.80 -16.57
C ASN A 232 -15.95 -1.81 -15.44
N GLU A 233 -15.60 -1.48 -14.19
CA GLU A 233 -15.76 -2.36 -13.03
C GLU A 233 -16.39 -1.64 -11.83
N GLN A 234 -17.06 -2.41 -10.96
CA GLN A 234 -17.68 -1.89 -9.76
C GLN A 234 -16.71 -1.94 -8.57
N TRP A 235 -16.22 -0.78 -8.17
CA TRP A 235 -15.40 -0.62 -6.97
C TRP A 235 -16.25 -0.35 -5.73
N THR A 236 -15.82 -0.91 -4.60
CA THR A 236 -16.40 -0.62 -3.29
C THR A 236 -15.58 0.47 -2.60
N LEU A 237 -16.25 1.57 -2.24
CA LEU A 237 -15.62 2.70 -1.56
C LEU A 237 -15.63 2.49 -0.04
N TYR A 238 -14.52 2.84 0.62
CA TYR A 238 -14.43 2.86 2.07
C TYR A 238 -15.11 4.12 2.62
N GLN A 239 -15.69 4.01 3.81
CA GLN A 239 -16.08 5.16 4.61
C GLN A 239 -14.94 5.59 5.56
N PRO A 240 -14.86 6.87 5.95
CA PRO A 240 -13.92 7.32 6.97
C PRO A 240 -14.03 6.52 8.27
N GLY A 241 -12.90 6.00 8.74
CA GLY A 241 -12.75 5.13 9.90
C GLY A 241 -12.80 3.64 9.58
N GLU A 242 -13.18 3.25 8.36
CA GLU A 242 -13.21 1.84 8.00
C GLU A 242 -11.80 1.27 7.85
N TRP A 243 -11.66 0.03 8.31
CA TRP A 243 -10.47 -0.77 8.13
C TRP A 243 -10.84 -2.16 7.66
N ARG A 244 -9.90 -2.79 6.95
CA ARG A 244 -10.03 -4.16 6.45
C ARG A 244 -8.69 -4.87 6.52
N LEU A 245 -8.75 -6.15 6.84
CA LEU A 245 -7.63 -7.08 6.80
C LEU A 245 -7.85 -8.06 5.65
N TRP A 246 -6.93 -8.04 4.70
CA TRP A 246 -6.95 -8.87 3.51
C TRP A 246 -5.93 -9.99 3.65
N ARG A 247 -6.29 -11.18 3.18
CA ARG A 247 -5.36 -12.31 3.09
C ARG A 247 -5.75 -13.15 1.90
N ARG A 248 -4.79 -13.44 1.02
CA ARG A 248 -5.02 -14.22 -0.20
C ARG A 248 -6.21 -13.71 -1.03
N GLY A 249 -6.32 -12.39 -1.15
CA GLY A 249 -7.41 -11.72 -1.87
C GLY A 249 -8.75 -11.68 -1.15
N GLU A 250 -8.92 -12.33 -0.01
CA GLU A 250 -10.16 -12.34 0.78
C GLU A 250 -10.12 -11.31 1.90
N CYS A 251 -11.26 -10.70 2.21
CA CYS A 251 -11.45 -9.89 3.41
C CYS A 251 -11.70 -10.83 4.60
N ILE A 252 -10.73 -10.97 5.49
CA ILE A 252 -10.82 -11.91 6.62
C ILE A 252 -11.29 -11.23 7.93
N ALA A 253 -11.19 -9.91 8.01
CA ALA A 253 -11.77 -9.10 9.08
C ALA A 253 -11.97 -7.66 8.59
N ASP A 254 -13.00 -6.99 9.08
CA ASP A 254 -13.27 -5.59 8.81
C ASP A 254 -13.97 -4.92 10.00
N GLY A 255 -13.98 -3.59 9.99
CA GLY A 255 -14.67 -2.83 11.01
C GLY A 255 -14.49 -1.33 10.83
N LYS A 256 -14.93 -0.57 11.84
CA LYS A 256 -14.86 0.89 11.87
C LYS A 256 -14.32 1.38 13.21
N ALA A 257 -13.34 2.28 13.15
CA ALA A 257 -12.62 2.82 14.29
C ALA A 257 -13.03 4.24 14.66
#